data_AF-A0A127QPG3-F1
#
_entry.id   AF-A0A127QPG3-F1
#
_cell.length_a   1.000
_cell.length_b   1.000
_cell.length_c   1.000
_cell.angle_alpha   90.00
_cell.angle_beta   90.00
_cell.angle_gamma   90.00
#
_symmetry.space_group_name_H-M   'P 1'
#
loop_
_entity.id
_entity.type
_entity.pdbx_description
1 polymer ?
#
loop_
_entity_poly.entity_id
_entity_poly.type
_entity_poly.pdbx_seq_one_letter_code
_entity_poly.pdbx_strand_id
1 'polypeptide(L)'
;MNKLELINALQAAHNKYCHEFIKDFPKSYEENQIFLNWDNKLCDLAIEAHSCLIALGKTAQERFFHIGFDILYSFDNPVDLYTWRSEVKKNKISHEMYASIAIRIDAELQRLLRTVELGGELAYDNLQANTFLVSKERYAPRNSEKKENAVESEQPKNSLLASHIGTVNFYTSNANDVAAVSGIEKMEKASAIGSNFSSIIGTLIKFFGA
;
A
#
# COMPACT_ATOMS: atom_id res chain seq x y z
N MET A 1 5.56 -23.62 6.61
CA MET A 1 4.89 -22.71 7.55
C MET A 1 3.39 -22.99 7.52
N ASN A 2 2.74 -22.96 8.68
CA ASN A 2 1.28 -22.93 8.74
C ASN A 2 0.76 -21.50 8.40
N LYS A 3 -0.54 -21.34 8.15
CA LYS A 3 -1.11 -20.04 7.73
C LYS A 3 -0.91 -18.93 8.78
N LEU A 4 -0.95 -19.26 10.07
CA LEU A 4 -0.67 -18.31 11.15
C LEU A 4 0.77 -17.79 11.11
N GLU A 5 1.75 -18.66 10.89
CA GLU A 5 3.15 -18.28 10.72
C GLU A 5 3.31 -17.35 9.50
N LEU A 6 2.62 -17.61 8.39
CA LEU A 6 2.65 -16.76 7.19
C LEU A 6 2.05 -15.37 7.45
N ILE A 7 0.93 -15.30 8.17
CA ILE A 7 0.32 -14.02 8.55
C ILE A 7 1.27 -13.22 9.44
N ASN A 8 1.87 -13.86 10.44
CA ASN A 8 2.83 -13.22 11.33
C ASN A 8 4.10 -12.75 10.61
N ALA A 9 4.60 -13.55 9.66
CA ALA A 9 5.74 -13.16 8.81
C ALA A 9 5.39 -11.95 7.94
N LEU A 10 4.22 -11.95 7.29
CA LEU A 10 3.74 -10.81 6.51
C LEU A 10 3.58 -9.56 7.38
N GLN A 11 3.00 -9.67 8.58
CA GLN A 11 2.89 -8.56 9.52
C GLN A 11 4.26 -8.02 9.93
N ALA A 12 5.22 -8.90 10.23
CA ALA A 12 6.57 -8.48 10.60
C ALA A 12 7.29 -7.77 9.45
N ALA A 13 7.19 -8.29 8.22
CA ALA A 13 7.71 -7.67 7.01
C ALA A 13 7.03 -6.31 6.75
N HIS A 14 5.70 -6.23 6.91
CA HIS A 14 4.94 -5.00 6.76
C HIS A 14 5.38 -3.90 7.73
N ASN A 15 5.49 -4.23 9.01
CA ASN A 15 5.93 -3.29 10.04
C ASN A 15 7.34 -2.76 9.77
N LYS A 16 8.29 -3.65 9.42
CA LYS A 16 9.66 -3.28 9.07
C LYS A 16 9.71 -2.44 7.81
N TYR A 17 8.97 -2.83 6.77
CA TYR A 17 8.89 -2.10 5.51
C TYR A 17 8.38 -0.69 5.75
N CYS A 18 7.24 -0.52 6.43
CA CYS A 18 6.70 0.81 6.73
C CYS A 18 7.71 1.66 7.51
N HIS A 19 8.44 1.07 8.47
CA HIS A 19 9.46 1.78 9.21
C HIS A 19 10.61 2.30 8.35
N GLU A 20 11.11 1.51 7.40
CA GLU A 20 12.17 1.95 6.48
C GLU A 20 11.63 2.86 5.37
N PHE A 21 10.45 2.57 4.83
CA PHE A 21 9.78 3.33 3.77
C PHE A 21 9.65 4.81 4.12
N ILE A 22 9.38 5.11 5.38
CA ILE A 22 9.24 6.49 5.87
C ILE A 22 10.58 7.24 5.84
N LYS A 23 11.68 6.57 6.18
CA LYS A 23 13.02 7.17 6.15
C LYS A 23 13.44 7.47 4.71
N ASP A 24 13.05 6.58 3.81
CA ASP A 24 13.37 6.63 2.38
C ASP A 24 12.35 7.41 1.55
N PHE A 25 11.29 7.95 2.19
CA PHE A 25 10.25 8.70 1.51
C PHE A 25 10.84 10.00 0.95
N PRO A 26 10.63 10.32 -0.34
CA PRO A 26 11.20 11.51 -0.95
C PRO A 26 10.78 12.80 -0.24
N LYS A 27 11.69 13.41 0.52
CA LYS A 27 11.48 14.73 1.12
C LYS A 27 11.60 15.81 0.05
N SER A 28 10.79 16.85 0.17
CA SER A 28 10.72 17.98 -0.78
C SER A 28 12.02 18.81 -0.87
N TYR A 29 12.94 18.66 0.09
CA TYR A 29 14.13 19.52 0.25
C TYR A 29 15.47 18.84 -0.07
N GLU A 30 15.49 17.56 -0.41
CA GLU A 30 16.76 16.89 -0.73
C GLU A 30 17.11 17.08 -2.20
N GLU A 31 17.87 18.15 -2.47
CA GLU A 31 18.60 18.37 -3.72
C GLU A 31 19.67 17.29 -3.90
N ASN A 32 19.60 16.58 -5.03
CA ASN A 32 20.72 15.95 -5.72
C ASN A 32 21.72 15.17 -4.85
N GLN A 33 21.30 14.53 -3.77
CA GLN A 33 22.12 13.46 -3.22
C GLN A 33 22.06 12.33 -4.23
N ILE A 34 23.21 12.08 -4.87
CA ILE A 34 23.44 10.86 -5.62
C ILE A 34 23.15 9.74 -4.62
N PHE A 35 22.03 9.05 -4.81
CA PHE A 35 21.60 7.93 -3.99
C PHE A 35 22.61 6.79 -4.21
N LEU A 36 23.81 6.91 -3.63
CA LEU A 36 24.93 5.98 -3.78
C LEU A 36 24.84 4.81 -2.79
N ASN A 37 24.01 4.93 -1.76
CA ASN A 37 23.65 3.82 -0.89
C ASN A 37 22.27 3.31 -1.27
N TRP A 38 22.27 2.31 -2.15
CA TRP A 38 21.09 1.56 -2.55
C TRP A 38 20.82 0.62 -1.38
N ASP A 39 20.10 1.11 -0.37
CA ASP A 39 19.73 0.26 0.76
C ASP A 39 18.71 -0.76 0.24
N ASN A 40 19.23 -1.90 -0.24
CA ASN A 40 18.47 -3.01 -0.78
C ASN A 40 17.43 -3.53 0.22
N LYS A 41 17.58 -3.20 1.50
CA LYS A 41 16.68 -3.59 2.57
C LYS A 41 15.21 -3.27 2.28
N LEU A 42 14.90 -2.13 1.67
CA LEU A 42 13.51 -1.79 1.36
C LEU A 42 12.94 -2.68 0.24
N CYS A 43 13.77 -2.99 -0.76
CA CYS A 43 13.44 -3.93 -1.84
C CYS A 43 13.32 -5.36 -1.30
N ASP A 44 14.24 -5.80 -0.45
CA ASP A 44 14.22 -7.13 0.19
C ASP A 44 12.96 -7.31 1.03
N LEU A 45 12.57 -6.28 1.80
CA LEU A 45 11.33 -6.29 2.58
C LEU A 45 10.08 -6.29 1.70
N ALA A 46 10.11 -5.61 0.55
CA ALA A 46 9.02 -5.68 -0.43
C ALA A 46 8.92 -7.08 -1.03
N ILE A 47 10.04 -7.72 -1.40
CA ILE A 47 10.07 -9.11 -1.89
C ILE A 47 9.53 -10.06 -0.83
N GLU A 48 9.93 -9.90 0.44
CA GLU A 48 9.46 -10.72 1.56
C GLU A 48 7.94 -10.59 1.75
N ALA A 49 7.41 -9.35 1.72
CA ALA A 49 5.98 -9.10 1.85
C ALA A 49 5.18 -9.71 0.68
N HIS A 50 5.64 -9.53 -0.56
CA HIS A 50 5.03 -10.16 -1.74
C HIS A 50 5.06 -11.69 -1.64
N SER A 51 6.18 -12.27 -1.24
CA SER A 51 6.35 -13.72 -1.11
C SER A 51 5.40 -14.30 -0.07
N CYS A 52 5.26 -13.63 1.09
CA CYS A 52 4.31 -14.05 2.12
C CYS A 52 2.86 -13.95 1.62
N LEU A 53 2.50 -12.86 0.94
CA LEU A 53 1.16 -12.67 0.40
C LEU A 53 0.81 -13.72 -0.67
N ILE A 54 1.77 -14.06 -1.53
CA ILE A 54 1.61 -15.15 -2.52
C ILE A 54 1.33 -16.47 -1.81
N ALA A 55 2.11 -16.79 -0.77
CA ALA A 55 1.98 -18.02 0.00
C ALA A 55 0.66 -18.12 0.80
N LEU A 56 0.03 -16.99 1.15
CA LEU A 56 -1.30 -16.96 1.79
C LEU A 56 -2.46 -17.36 0.86
N GLY A 57 -2.20 -17.44 -0.45
CA GLY A 57 -3.15 -17.91 -1.44
C GLY A 57 -3.89 -16.78 -2.18
N LYS A 58 -4.67 -17.18 -3.18
CA LYS A 58 -5.25 -16.27 -4.18
C LYS A 58 -6.23 -15.26 -3.56
N THR A 59 -7.10 -15.70 -2.66
CA THR A 59 -8.12 -14.83 -2.05
C THR A 59 -7.51 -13.74 -1.18
N ALA A 60 -6.42 -14.07 -0.45
CA ALA A 60 -5.64 -13.06 0.25
C ALA A 60 -5.03 -12.07 -0.74
N GLN A 61 -4.35 -12.54 -1.80
CA GLN A 61 -3.78 -11.65 -2.83
C GLN A 61 -4.83 -10.69 -3.40
N GLU A 62 -6.01 -11.20 -3.79
CA GLU A 62 -7.11 -10.39 -4.32
C GLU A 62 -7.56 -9.31 -3.31
N ARG A 63 -7.68 -9.67 -2.01
CA ARG A 63 -8.03 -8.73 -0.93
C ARG A 63 -6.99 -7.64 -0.73
N PHE A 64 -5.74 -8.04 -0.58
CA PHE A 64 -4.65 -7.11 -0.32
C PHE A 64 -4.43 -6.18 -1.52
N PHE A 65 -4.53 -6.68 -2.75
CA PHE A 65 -4.48 -5.83 -3.95
C PHE A 65 -5.69 -4.92 -4.06
N HIS A 66 -6.88 -5.36 -3.63
CA HIS A 66 -8.06 -4.50 -3.62
C HIS A 66 -7.91 -3.29 -2.67
N ILE A 67 -7.23 -3.46 -1.53
CA ILE A 67 -7.04 -2.38 -0.54
C ILE A 67 -5.79 -1.51 -0.77
N GLY A 68 -4.94 -1.84 -1.75
CA GLY A 68 -3.81 -1.02 -2.17
C GLY A 68 -2.41 -1.57 -1.87
N PHE A 69 -2.28 -2.87 -1.62
CA PHE A 69 -0.96 -3.49 -1.38
C PHE A 69 0.03 -3.24 -2.54
N ASP A 70 -0.42 -3.37 -3.79
CA ASP A 70 0.37 -3.07 -5.00
C ASP A 70 0.80 -1.60 -5.11
N ILE A 71 0.10 -0.69 -4.44
CA ILE A 71 0.45 0.72 -4.41
C ILE A 71 1.57 0.98 -3.39
N LEU A 72 1.44 0.40 -2.19
CA LEU A 72 2.42 0.56 -1.12
C LEU A 72 3.74 -0.16 -1.43
N TYR A 73 3.65 -1.33 -2.06
CA TYR A 73 4.78 -2.16 -2.47
C TYR A 73 4.95 -2.11 -4.00
N SER A 74 5.17 -0.91 -4.53
CA SER A 74 5.22 -0.66 -5.99
C SER A 74 6.58 -0.98 -6.63
N PHE A 75 7.56 -1.41 -5.86
CA PHE A 75 8.90 -1.75 -6.31
C PHE A 75 9.43 -2.92 -5.47
N ASP A 76 10.25 -3.74 -6.09
CA ASP A 76 10.95 -4.87 -5.44
C ASP A 76 12.43 -4.92 -5.84
N ASN A 77 12.88 -3.96 -6.63
CA ASN A 77 14.25 -3.82 -7.08
C ASN A 77 14.66 -2.35 -7.12
N PRO A 78 15.96 -2.06 -7.13
CA PRO A 78 16.41 -0.68 -6.99
C PRO A 78 16.12 0.23 -8.19
N VAL A 79 15.94 -0.32 -9.41
CA VAL A 79 15.60 0.48 -10.59
C VAL A 79 14.16 1.01 -10.48
N ASP A 80 13.25 0.14 -10.04
CA ASP A 80 11.86 0.53 -9.80
C ASP A 80 11.75 1.48 -8.61
N LEU A 81 12.54 1.29 -7.56
CA LEU A 81 12.63 2.22 -6.43
C LEU A 81 13.04 3.63 -6.90
N TYR A 82 14.04 3.74 -7.78
CA TYR A 82 14.45 5.04 -8.35
C TYR A 82 13.33 5.69 -9.16
N THR A 83 12.64 4.90 -9.98
CA THR A 83 11.51 5.34 -10.80
C THR A 83 10.38 5.87 -9.91
N TRP A 84 9.97 5.07 -8.92
CA TRP A 84 8.96 5.45 -7.92
C TRP A 84 9.30 6.76 -7.20
N ARG A 85 10.55 6.94 -6.74
CA ARG A 85 10.98 8.18 -6.06
C ARG A 85 10.82 9.40 -6.97
N SER A 86 11.22 9.26 -8.23
CA SER A 86 11.13 10.32 -9.24
C SER A 86 9.67 10.72 -9.49
N GLU A 87 8.76 9.74 -9.53
CA GLU A 87 7.34 9.96 -9.74
C GLU A 87 6.64 10.59 -8.54
N VAL A 88 6.94 10.14 -7.32
CA VAL A 88 6.42 10.75 -6.08
C VAL A 88 6.78 12.23 -6.01
N LYS A 89 8.04 12.59 -6.31
CA LYS A 89 8.49 13.99 -6.38
C LYS A 89 7.76 14.76 -7.48
N LYS A 90 7.73 14.23 -8.71
CA LYS A 90 7.12 14.88 -9.89
C LYS A 90 5.64 15.19 -9.66
N ASN A 91 4.90 14.23 -9.12
CA ASN A 91 3.45 14.30 -8.95
C ASN A 91 3.04 14.85 -7.58
N LYS A 92 4.00 15.19 -6.71
CA LYS A 92 3.77 15.67 -5.33
C LYS A 92 2.83 14.75 -4.55
N ILE A 93 3.07 13.43 -4.65
CA ILE A 93 2.23 12.44 -3.98
C ILE A 93 2.45 12.56 -2.46
N SER A 94 1.35 12.73 -1.74
CA SER A 94 1.33 12.86 -0.28
C SER A 94 1.71 11.55 0.40
N HIS A 95 2.58 11.61 1.41
CA HIS A 95 2.94 10.45 2.23
C HIS A 95 1.72 9.87 2.97
N GLU A 96 0.74 10.72 3.28
CA GLU A 96 -0.52 10.39 3.93
C GLU A 96 -1.35 9.38 3.11
N MET A 97 -1.20 9.36 1.79
CA MET A 97 -1.82 8.34 0.94
C MET A 97 -1.25 6.95 1.28
N TYR A 98 0.07 6.82 1.34
CA TYR A 98 0.76 5.58 1.71
C TYR A 98 0.49 5.19 3.16
N ALA A 99 0.44 6.16 4.07
CA ALA A 99 0.04 5.95 5.46
C ALA A 99 -1.38 5.35 5.56
N SER A 100 -2.35 5.92 4.84
CA SER A 100 -3.72 5.42 4.81
C SER A 100 -3.81 3.99 4.27
N ILE A 101 -3.03 3.67 3.24
CA ILE A 101 -2.94 2.31 2.68
C ILE A 101 -2.31 1.34 3.68
N ALA A 102 -1.21 1.73 4.33
CA ALA A 102 -0.56 0.91 5.35
C ALA A 102 -1.52 0.56 6.50
N ILE A 103 -2.30 1.53 6.99
CA ILE A 103 -3.32 1.30 8.02
C ILE A 103 -4.38 0.29 7.56
N ARG A 104 -4.77 0.31 6.27
CA ARG A 104 -5.73 -0.65 5.73
C ARG A 104 -5.16 -2.06 5.65
N ILE A 105 -3.90 -2.19 5.25
CA ILE A 105 -3.18 -3.46 5.17
C ILE A 105 -3.06 -4.06 6.58
N ASP A 106 -2.71 -3.26 7.59
CA ASP A 106 -2.67 -3.69 8.99
C ASP A 106 -4.04 -4.18 9.49
N ALA A 107 -5.12 -3.43 9.20
CA ALA A 107 -6.47 -3.84 9.57
C ALA A 107 -6.93 -5.15 8.87
N GLU A 108 -6.51 -5.38 7.62
CA GLU A 108 -6.80 -6.62 6.90
C GLU A 108 -5.97 -7.80 7.44
N LEU A 109 -4.71 -7.58 7.81
CA LEU A 109 -3.88 -8.58 8.48
C LEU A 109 -4.51 -9.02 9.82
N GLN A 110 -4.97 -8.06 10.63
CA GLN A 110 -5.69 -8.36 11.87
C GLN A 110 -6.98 -9.16 11.63
N ARG A 111 -7.73 -8.81 10.57
CA ARG A 111 -8.96 -9.53 10.19
C ARG A 111 -8.66 -10.96 9.75
N LEU A 112 -7.63 -11.16 8.94
CA LEU A 112 -7.21 -12.47 8.48
C LEU A 112 -6.70 -13.32 9.66
N LEU A 113 -5.84 -12.76 10.51
CA LEU A 113 -5.36 -13.41 11.73
C LEU A 113 -6.54 -13.90 12.58
N ARG A 114 -7.48 -13.00 12.88
CA ARG A 114 -8.64 -13.33 13.71
C ARG A 114 -9.55 -14.37 13.08
N THR A 115 -9.69 -14.35 11.77
CA THR A 115 -10.51 -15.32 11.04
C THR A 115 -9.90 -16.72 11.12
N VAL A 116 -8.57 -16.83 10.98
CA VAL A 116 -7.86 -18.11 11.12
C VAL A 116 -7.91 -18.62 12.56
N GLU A 117 -7.72 -17.74 13.56
CA GLU A 117 -7.84 -18.10 14.99
C GLU A 117 -9.23 -18.65 15.36
N LEU A 118 -10.28 -18.17 14.69
CA LEU A 118 -11.66 -18.64 14.88
C LEU A 118 -11.99 -19.90 14.07
N GLY A 119 -11.01 -20.48 13.36
CA GLY A 119 -11.22 -21.65 12.49
C GLY A 119 -11.97 -21.33 11.19
N GLY A 120 -12.11 -20.04 10.84
CA GLY A 120 -12.83 -19.56 9.66
C GLY A 120 -12.01 -19.56 8.37
N GLU A 121 -10.91 -20.30 8.31
CA GLU A 121 -9.97 -20.30 7.18
C GLU A 121 -10.66 -20.59 5.84
N LEU A 122 -11.45 -21.66 5.79
CA LEU A 122 -12.21 -22.03 4.59
C LEU A 122 -13.22 -20.96 4.19
N ALA A 123 -13.84 -20.28 5.16
CA ALA A 123 -14.78 -19.21 4.87
C ALA A 123 -14.05 -18.00 4.26
N TYR A 124 -12.87 -17.65 4.77
CA TYR A 124 -12.03 -16.59 4.20
C TYR A 124 -11.64 -16.89 2.76
N ASP A 125 -11.16 -18.10 2.49
CA ASP A 125 -10.66 -18.49 1.17
C ASP A 125 -11.77 -18.52 0.10
N ASN A 126 -13.04 -18.64 0.51
CA ASN A 126 -14.22 -18.61 -0.35
C ASN A 126 -14.88 -17.22 -0.48
N LEU A 127 -14.30 -16.16 0.10
CA LEU A 127 -14.85 -14.81 -0.03
C LEU A 127 -14.74 -14.30 -1.47
N GLN A 128 -15.81 -13.70 -1.96
CA GLN A 128 -15.83 -13.07 -3.28
C GLN A 128 -15.25 -11.66 -3.23
N ALA A 129 -14.66 -11.22 -4.35
CA ALA A 129 -14.01 -9.92 -4.46
C ALA A 129 -14.92 -8.72 -4.18
N ASN A 130 -16.22 -8.85 -4.42
CA ASN A 130 -17.23 -7.81 -4.15
C ASN A 130 -17.58 -7.65 -2.66
N THR A 131 -17.07 -8.50 -1.78
CA THR A 131 -17.34 -8.45 -0.33
C THR A 131 -16.41 -7.45 0.37
N PHE A 132 -15.45 -6.86 -0.34
CA PHE A 132 -14.47 -5.95 0.24
C PHE A 132 -15.05 -4.54 0.34
N LEU A 133 -15.13 -4.03 1.57
CA LEU A 133 -15.80 -2.76 1.88
C LEU A 133 -15.05 -1.51 1.40
N VAL A 134 -13.74 -1.64 1.17
CA VAL A 134 -12.85 -0.51 0.94
C VAL A 134 -11.92 -0.82 -0.22
N SER A 135 -11.98 -0.02 -1.29
CA SER A 135 -11.14 -0.16 -2.47
C SER A 135 -10.06 0.92 -2.55
N LYS A 136 -8.92 0.55 -3.14
CA LYS A 136 -7.87 1.46 -3.58
C LYS A 136 -8.31 2.40 -4.71
N GLU A 137 -9.40 2.11 -5.41
CA GLU A 137 -9.94 2.92 -6.52
C GLU A 137 -10.15 4.39 -6.14
N ARG A 138 -10.36 4.69 -4.85
CA ARG A 138 -10.49 6.06 -4.37
C ARG A 138 -9.21 6.90 -4.49
N TYR A 139 -8.07 6.26 -4.74
CA TYR A 139 -6.78 6.88 -5.04
C TYR A 139 -6.51 6.93 -6.54
N ALA A 140 -7.31 6.26 -7.38
CA ALA A 140 -7.13 6.37 -8.83
C ALA A 140 -7.22 7.85 -9.24
N PRO A 141 -6.50 8.26 -10.30
CA PRO A 141 -6.57 9.64 -10.74
C PRO A 141 -8.02 9.87 -11.14
N ARG A 142 -8.69 10.81 -10.45
CA ARG A 142 -9.93 11.33 -11.02
C ARG A 142 -9.51 11.98 -12.32
N ASN A 143 -9.89 11.39 -13.45
CA ASN A 143 -9.74 12.03 -14.76
C ASN A 143 -10.26 13.46 -14.63
N SER A 144 -9.33 14.41 -14.52
CA SER A 144 -9.63 15.82 -14.63
C SER A 144 -10.21 15.99 -16.02
N GLU A 145 -11.49 16.35 -16.07
CA GLU A 145 -12.19 16.80 -17.27
C GLU A 145 -12.33 15.74 -18.36
N LYS A 146 -13.37 14.90 -18.25
CA LYS A 146 -14.12 14.54 -19.45
C LYS A 146 -14.66 15.85 -20.05
N LYS A 147 -13.93 16.45 -20.99
CA LYS A 147 -14.59 17.21 -22.05
C LYS A 147 -15.45 16.21 -22.79
N GLU A 148 -16.75 16.32 -22.59
CA GLU A 148 -17.76 15.78 -23.48
C GLU A 148 -17.37 16.15 -24.91
N ASN A 149 -16.98 15.16 -25.68
CA ASN A 149 -17.25 15.10 -27.10
C ASN A 149 -17.39 13.62 -27.43
N ALA A 150 -18.65 13.22 -27.57
CA ALA A 150 -19.04 11.94 -28.11
C ALA A 150 -18.51 11.79 -29.55
N VAL A 151 -17.87 10.66 -29.84
CA VAL A 151 -18.04 9.96 -31.12
C VAL A 151 -17.95 8.46 -30.82
N GLU A 152 -18.99 7.73 -31.19
CA GLU A 152 -19.06 6.27 -31.20
C GLU A 152 -17.98 5.66 -32.10
N SER A 153 -17.38 4.54 -31.71
CA SER A 153 -17.31 3.34 -32.56
C SER A 153 -16.56 2.18 -31.88
N GLU A 154 -17.25 1.04 -31.92
CA GLU A 154 -16.75 -0.33 -32.13
C GLU A 154 -15.77 -0.98 -31.13
N GLN A 155 -16.27 -2.04 -30.49
CA GLN A 155 -15.44 -3.12 -29.92
C GLN A 155 -14.55 -3.74 -31.02
N PRO A 156 -13.43 -4.36 -30.60
CA PRO A 156 -13.41 -5.82 -30.73
C PRO A 156 -12.92 -6.56 -29.48
N LYS A 157 -13.42 -7.79 -29.39
CA LYS A 157 -13.07 -8.84 -28.43
C LYS A 157 -11.64 -9.36 -28.64
N ASN A 158 -11.08 -9.88 -27.55
CA ASN A 158 -9.91 -10.75 -27.42
C ASN A 158 -8.52 -10.13 -27.67
N SER A 159 -7.78 -9.95 -26.57
CA SER A 159 -6.34 -10.23 -26.56
C SER A 159 -5.96 -10.84 -25.20
N LEU A 160 -5.81 -12.16 -25.21
CA LEU A 160 -4.96 -12.91 -24.29
C LEU A 160 -3.51 -12.41 -24.45
N LEU A 161 -2.78 -12.39 -23.34
CA LEU A 161 -1.34 -12.11 -23.21
C LEU A 161 -0.82 -10.81 -23.86
N ALA A 162 -0.64 -9.79 -23.03
CA ALA A 162 0.32 -8.72 -23.31
C ALA A 162 1.18 -8.48 -22.07
N SER A 163 2.45 -8.89 -22.21
CA SER A 163 3.67 -8.48 -21.49
C SER A 163 3.54 -7.58 -20.27
N HIS A 164 4.07 -8.06 -19.15
CA HIS A 164 4.51 -7.26 -18.01
C HIS A 164 5.47 -6.14 -18.44
N ILE A 165 4.91 -4.97 -18.70
CA ILE A 165 5.56 -3.69 -18.41
C ILE A 165 4.62 -3.05 -17.42
N GLY A 166 5.03 -2.98 -16.15
CA GLY A 166 4.24 -2.38 -15.09
C GLY A 166 3.97 -0.93 -15.44
N THR A 167 2.80 -0.66 -16.02
CA THR A 167 2.21 0.67 -16.01
C THR A 167 2.11 1.06 -14.55
N VAL A 168 2.97 1.98 -14.11
CA VAL A 168 2.81 2.64 -12.83
C VAL A 168 1.45 3.33 -12.88
N ASN A 169 0.47 2.73 -12.21
CA ASN A 169 -0.85 3.32 -12.09
C ASN A 169 -0.68 4.64 -11.33
N PHE A 170 -1.05 5.74 -11.97
CA PHE A 170 -1.02 7.05 -11.33
C PHE A 170 -2.05 7.04 -10.19
N TYR A 171 -1.66 7.46 -9.00
CA TYR A 171 -2.59 7.59 -7.88
C TYR A 171 -2.48 8.97 -7.26
N THR A 172 -3.64 9.57 -6.96
CA THR A 172 -3.77 10.89 -6.34
C THR A 172 -4.13 10.74 -4.87
N SER A 173 -3.60 11.65 -4.04
CA SER A 173 -3.98 11.73 -2.63
C SER A 173 -5.46 12.09 -2.48
N ASN A 174 -6.17 11.35 -1.63
CA ASN A 174 -7.56 11.63 -1.30
C ASN A 174 -7.60 12.61 -0.12
N ALA A 175 -8.20 13.79 -0.30
CA ALA A 175 -8.27 14.84 0.71
C ALA A 175 -8.86 14.38 2.07
N ASN A 176 -9.81 13.43 2.03
CA ASN A 176 -10.41 12.87 3.25
C ASN A 176 -9.41 11.98 4.02
N ASP A 177 -8.55 11.26 3.32
CA ASP A 177 -7.54 10.41 3.95
C ASP A 177 -6.38 11.23 4.50
N VAL A 178 -5.99 12.31 3.81
CA VAL A 178 -5.04 13.30 4.35
C VAL A 178 -5.58 13.87 5.67
N ALA A 179 -6.83 14.34 5.68
CA ALA A 179 -7.45 14.88 6.88
C ALA A 179 -7.59 13.85 8.01
N ALA A 180 -7.92 12.59 7.67
CA ALA A 180 -8.05 11.50 8.64
C ALA A 180 -6.69 11.12 9.25
N VAL A 181 -5.65 10.96 8.43
CA VAL A 181 -4.28 10.67 8.90
C VAL A 181 -3.82 11.82 9.80
N SER A 182 -3.87 13.07 9.35
CA SER A 182 -3.51 14.24 10.16
C SER A 182 -4.32 14.36 11.46
N GLY A 183 -5.58 13.94 11.46
CA GLY A 183 -6.42 13.89 12.65
C GLY A 183 -5.95 12.86 13.66
N ILE A 184 -5.60 11.65 13.19
CA ILE A 184 -5.01 10.59 14.03
C ILE A 184 -3.69 11.09 14.64
N GLU A 185 -2.83 11.77 13.88
CA GLU A 185 -1.56 12.30 14.40
C GLU A 185 -1.78 13.30 15.54
N LYS A 186 -2.76 14.19 15.38
CA LYS A 186 -3.12 15.20 16.40
C LYS A 186 -3.68 14.54 17.66
N MET A 187 -4.50 13.51 17.51
CA MET A 187 -5.10 12.79 18.64
C MET A 187 -4.05 12.03 19.45
N GLU A 188 -3.09 11.36 18.80
CA GLU A 188 -2.01 10.65 19.50
C GLU A 188 -1.02 11.61 20.17
N LYS A 189 -0.68 12.74 19.53
CA LYS A 189 0.11 13.80 20.19
C LYS A 189 -0.59 14.37 21.43
N ALA A 190 -1.92 14.36 21.46
CA ALA A 190 -2.74 14.90 22.54
C ALA A 190 -3.17 13.86 23.60
N SER A 191 -2.99 12.56 23.37
CA SER A 191 -3.47 11.50 24.27
C SER A 191 -2.49 10.32 24.34
N ALA A 192 -2.18 9.88 25.57
CA ALA A 192 -1.42 8.66 25.86
C ALA A 192 -2.19 7.35 25.53
N ILE A 193 -3.07 7.37 24.53
CA ILE A 193 -3.97 6.27 24.10
C ILE A 193 -3.36 5.53 22.89
N GLY A 194 -2.04 5.55 22.74
CA GLY A 194 -1.32 4.91 21.64
C GLY A 194 -1.09 3.39 21.80
N SER A 195 -1.79 2.71 22.72
CA SER A 195 -1.51 1.28 22.97
C SER A 195 -2.16 0.31 21.98
N ASN A 196 -3.16 0.75 21.21
CA ASN A 196 -3.96 -0.12 20.34
C ASN A 196 -3.88 0.21 18.84
N PHE A 197 -3.22 1.31 18.48
CA PHE A 197 -2.95 1.65 17.08
C PHE A 197 -1.56 1.11 16.72
N SER A 198 -1.52 0.31 15.66
CA SER A 198 -0.35 -0.43 15.17
C SER A 198 0.93 0.42 15.19
N SER A 199 2.07 -0.22 15.48
CA SER A 199 3.41 0.40 15.53
C SER A 199 3.74 1.26 14.30
N ILE A 200 3.04 1.02 13.20
CA ILE A 200 3.07 1.77 11.94
C ILE A 200 2.61 3.23 12.13
N ILE A 201 1.50 3.49 12.82
CA ILE A 201 0.97 4.85 13.02
C ILE A 201 1.94 5.68 13.87
N GLY A 202 2.43 5.11 14.98
CA GLY A 202 3.43 5.78 15.81
C GLY A 202 4.78 6.01 15.10
N THR A 203 5.13 5.17 14.11
CA THR A 203 6.33 5.35 13.28
C THR A 203 6.11 6.42 12.21
N LEU A 204 4.94 6.44 11.56
CA LEU A 204 4.53 7.47 10.60
C LEU A 204 4.54 8.86 11.25
N ILE A 205 3.95 8.99 12.44
CA ILE A 205 3.82 10.27 13.16
C ILE A 205 5.16 10.84 13.62
N LYS A 206 6.09 10.01 14.10
CA LYS A 206 7.40 10.48 14.61
C LYS A 206 8.27 11.11 13.54
N PHE A 207 8.13 10.67 12.29
CA PHE A 207 8.99 11.10 11.19
C PHE A 207 8.33 12.13 10.27
N PHE A 208 7.00 12.10 10.10
CA PHE A 208 6.27 13.08 9.29
C PHE A 208 5.70 14.25 10.10
N GLY A 209 5.65 14.13 11.42
CA GLY A 209 5.11 15.15 12.32
C GLY A 209 6.14 16.14 12.89
N ALA A 210 7.31 16.30 12.28
CA ALA A 210 8.36 17.26 12.66
C ALA A 210 8.40 18.47 11.72
#